data_AF-A0A6S6QSP1-F1
#
_entry.id   AF-A0A6S6QSP1-F1
#
_cell.length_a   1.000
_cell.length_b   1.000
_cell.length_c   1.000
_cell.angle_alpha   90.00
_cell.angle_beta   90.00
_cell.angle_gamma   90.00
#
_symmetry.space_group_name_H-M   'P 1'
#
loop_
_entity.id
_entity.type
_entity.pdbx_description
1 polymer ?
#
loop_
_entity_poly.entity_id
_entity_poly.type
_entity_poly.pdbx_seq_one_letter_code
_entity_poly.pdbx_strand_id
1 'polypeptide(L)'
;MLLITCPVCGVRASETEFANGGLYAQEGARDRYVRGIVREWWNCESGCRSWFGMARHAGNQRVFATWVRGKEPELFPGESA
;
A
#
# COMPACT_ATOMS: atom_id res chain seq x y z
N MET A 1 -6.09 11.67 -7.32
CA MET A 1 -6.22 11.84 -5.87
C MET A 1 -6.58 10.50 -5.28
N LEU A 2 -5.57 9.80 -4.77
CA LEU A 2 -5.68 8.46 -4.23
C LEU A 2 -6.28 8.49 -2.82
N LEU A 3 -7.33 7.69 -2.58
CA LEU A 3 -7.91 7.50 -1.24
C LEU A 3 -7.25 6.30 -0.57
N ILE A 4 -6.60 6.55 0.56
CA ILE A 4 -5.86 5.54 1.33
C ILE A 4 -6.59 5.32 2.66
N THR A 5 -6.72 4.06 3.06
CA THR A 5 -7.28 3.69 4.38
C THR A 5 -6.16 3.13 5.24
N CYS A 6 -5.92 3.74 6.40
CA CYS A 6 -4.93 3.25 7.34
C CYS A 6 -5.43 1.95 8.01
N PRO A 7 -4.70 0.83 7.91
CA PRO A 7 -5.10 -0.43 8.54
C PRO A 7 -4.91 -0.43 10.07
N VAL A 8 -4.20 0.56 10.63
CA VAL A 8 -3.93 0.67 12.07
C VAL A 8 -5.05 1.43 12.79
N CYS A 9 -5.43 2.61 12.28
CA CYS A 9 -6.42 3.47 12.94
C CYS A 9 -7.72 3.67 12.14
N GLY A 10 -7.82 3.14 10.92
CA GLY A 10 -9.01 3.26 10.08
C GLY A 10 -9.20 4.62 9.39
N VAL A 11 -8.29 5.58 9.56
CA VAL A 11 -8.35 6.87 8.88
C VAL A 11 -8.39 6.66 7.37
N ARG A 12 -9.40 7.23 6.72
CA ARG A 12 -9.56 7.23 5.27
C ARG A 12 -9.42 8.65 4.76
N ALA A 13 -8.33 8.93 4.07
CA ALA A 13 -8.01 10.27 3.58
C ALA A 13 -7.29 10.23 2.22
N SER A 14 -7.08 11.41 1.62
CA SER A 14 -6.28 11.54 0.41
C SER A 14 -4.81 11.25 0.68
N GLU A 15 -4.08 10.84 -0.34
CA GLU A 15 -2.62 10.62 -0.30
C GLU A 15 -1.81 11.78 0.30
N THR A 16 -2.32 13.01 0.27
CA THR A 16 -1.69 14.19 0.89
C THR A 16 -1.60 14.12 2.41
N GLU A 17 -2.47 13.32 3.03
CA GLU A 17 -2.52 13.11 4.49
C GLU A 17 -1.62 11.92 4.93
N PHE A 18 -0.86 11.35 3.99
CA PHE A 18 0.04 10.23 4.21
C PHE A 18 1.41 10.50 3.59
N ALA A 19 2.49 10.11 4.27
CA ALA A 19 3.82 10.18 3.69
C ALA A 19 4.16 8.86 2.97
N ASN A 20 4.58 8.95 1.70
CA ASN A 20 5.09 7.81 0.95
C ASN A 20 6.52 7.49 1.39
N GLY A 21 6.76 6.25 1.82
CA GLY A 21 8.07 5.73 2.23
C GLY A 21 8.82 4.99 1.13
N GLY A 22 8.35 5.09 -0.11
CA GLY A 22 8.94 4.43 -1.27
C GLY A 22 8.51 2.97 -1.42
N LEU A 23 9.20 2.30 -2.34
CA LEU A 23 8.91 0.92 -2.72
C LEU A 23 9.15 -0.04 -1.57
N TYR A 24 8.18 -0.94 -1.39
CA TYR A 24 8.37 -2.12 -0.58
C TYR A 24 9.29 -3.09 -1.34
N ALA A 25 10.52 -3.25 -0.86
CA ALA A 25 11.45 -4.24 -1.39
C ALA A 25 11.59 -5.39 -0.39
N GLN A 26 11.11 -6.57 -0.77
CA GLN A 26 11.55 -7.81 -0.15
C GLN A 26 12.92 -8.19 -0.69
N GLU A 27 13.81 -8.72 0.15
CA GLU A 27 15.11 -9.19 -0.30
C GLU A 27 14.94 -10.22 -1.41
N GLY A 28 15.62 -10.01 -2.54
CA GLY A 28 15.55 -10.88 -3.72
C GLY A 28 14.40 -10.61 -4.69
N ALA A 29 13.51 -9.65 -4.42
CA ALA A 29 12.45 -9.25 -5.37
C ALA A 29 13.04 -8.47 -6.56
N ARG A 30 13.37 -9.17 -7.65
CA ARG A 30 13.82 -8.53 -8.92
C ARG A 30 12.69 -7.76 -9.60
N ASP A 31 11.47 -8.28 -9.51
CA ASP A 31 10.27 -7.64 -10.04
C ASP A 31 9.62 -6.74 -8.99
N ARG A 32 9.91 -5.43 -9.09
CA ARG A 32 9.27 -4.36 -8.30
C ARG A 32 7.78 -4.19 -8.64
N TYR A 33 7.35 -4.74 -9.77
CA TYR A 33 5.99 -4.64 -10.30
C TYR A 33 5.49 -6.01 -10.70
N VAL A 34 4.78 -6.68 -9.80
CA VAL A 34 4.19 -7.98 -10.13
C VAL A 34 2.88 -7.72 -10.86
N ARG A 35 2.86 -7.95 -12.18
CA ARG A 35 1.67 -7.74 -13.04
C ARG A 35 1.07 -6.33 -12.93
N GLY A 36 1.93 -5.30 -12.86
CA GLY A 36 1.49 -3.90 -12.73
C GLY A 36 1.07 -3.48 -11.32
N ILE A 37 1.15 -4.38 -10.33
CA ILE A 37 0.93 -4.07 -8.92
C ILE A 37 2.24 -3.64 -8.29
N VAL A 38 2.25 -2.44 -7.72
CA VAL A 38 3.35 -1.90 -6.92
C VAL A 38 3.01 -2.01 -5.44
N ARG A 39 4.00 -2.40 -4.63
CA ARG A 39 3.92 -2.40 -3.17
C ARG A 39 4.76 -1.24 -2.64
N GLU A 40 4.20 -0.47 -1.71
CA GLU A 40 4.83 0.73 -1.17
C GLU A 40 4.61 0.82 0.34
N TRP A 41 5.52 1.52 1.02
CA TRP A 41 5.34 1.92 2.41
C TRP A 41 4.63 3.27 2.50
N TRP A 42 3.75 3.41 3.48
CA TRP A 42 3.04 4.65 3.77
C TRP A 42 3.00 4.92 5.28
N ASN A 43 3.07 6.18 5.66
CA ASN A 43 2.90 6.63 7.04
C ASN A 43 1.62 7.45 7.19
N CYS A 44 0.81 7.15 8.21
CA CYS A 44 -0.42 7.90 8.50
C CYS A 44 -0.14 9.16 9.33
N GLU A 45 0.32 10.24 8.67
CA GLU A 45 0.71 11.49 9.34
C GLU A 45 -0.46 12.17 10.06
N SER A 46 -1.65 12.13 9.45
CA SER A 46 -2.89 12.70 9.98
C SER A 46 -3.53 11.90 11.12
N GLY A 47 -3.02 10.71 11.43
CA GLY A 47 -3.62 9.80 12.41
C GLY A 47 -2.59 9.18 13.35
N CYS A 48 -2.42 7.86 13.25
CA CYS A 48 -1.62 7.08 14.19
C CYS A 48 -0.09 7.15 13.98
N ARG A 49 0.38 7.84 12.93
CA ARG A 49 1.80 7.96 12.53
C ARG A 49 2.52 6.62 12.36
N SER A 50 1.76 5.55 12.21
CA SER A 50 2.29 4.20 12.02
C SER A 50 2.57 3.96 10.54
N TRP A 51 3.63 3.20 10.30
CA TRP A 51 3.98 2.72 8.97
C TRP A 51 3.15 1.49 8.60
N PHE A 52 2.59 1.48 7.41
CA PHE A 52 1.81 0.38 6.85
C PHE A 52 2.17 0.16 5.37
N GLY A 53 2.00 -1.07 4.91
CA GLY A 53 2.21 -1.42 3.51
C GLY A 53 0.93 -1.23 2.72
N MET A 54 1.07 -0.90 1.44
CA MET A 54 -0.04 -0.79 0.51
C MET A 54 0.33 -1.40 -0.84
N ALA A 55 -0.63 -2.09 -1.45
CA ALA A 55 -0.54 -2.60 -2.80
C ALA A 55 -1.53 -1.86 -3.68
N ARG A 56 -1.03 -1.28 -4.77
CA ARG A 56 -1.86 -0.60 -5.76
C ARG A 56 -1.45 -0.94 -7.18
N HIS A 57 -2.36 -0.77 -8.13
CA HIS A 57 -2.00 -0.81 -9.55
C HIS A 57 -1.25 0.47 -9.94
N ALA A 58 -0.12 0.33 -10.62
CA ALA A 58 0.69 1.48 -11.04
C ALA A 58 -0.02 2.35 -12.08
N GLY A 59 -0.81 1.74 -12.97
CA GLY A 59 -1.45 2.45 -14.10
C GLY A 59 -2.82 3.09 -13.82
N ASN A 60 -3.60 2.55 -12.88
CA ASN A 60 -4.96 3.07 -12.59
C ASN A 60 -5.18 3.46 -11.12
N GLN A 61 -4.13 3.36 -10.30
CA GLN A 61 -4.13 3.71 -8.88
C GLN A 61 -5.13 2.93 -8.00
N ARG A 62 -5.78 1.86 -8.49
CA ARG A 62 -6.66 1.01 -7.66
C ARG A 62 -5.84 0.37 -6.54
N VAL A 63 -6.28 0.57 -5.30
CA VAL A 63 -5.72 -0.08 -4.11
C VAL A 63 -6.32 -1.48 -3.98
N PHE A 64 -5.47 -2.49 -3.86
CA PHE A 64 -5.88 -3.88 -3.65
C PHE A 64 -5.90 -4.25 -2.17
N ALA A 65 -4.89 -3.81 -1.43
CA ALA A 65 -4.77 -4.10 -0.01
C ALA A 65 -3.94 -3.06 0.72
N THR A 66 -4.21 -2.91 2.01
CA THR A 66 -3.34 -2.25 2.98
C THR A 66 -3.10 -3.20 4.15
N TRP A 67 -1.92 -3.15 4.76
CA TRP A 67 -1.56 -4.06 5.84
C TRP A 67 -0.61 -3.44 6.85
N VAL A 68 -0.69 -3.92 8.08
CA VAL A 68 0.31 -3.59 9.10
C VAL A 68 1.62 -4.34 8.83
N ARG A 69 2.75 -3.76 9.22
CA ARG A 69 4.06 -4.40 9.12
C ARG A 69 4.03 -5.82 9.70
N GLY A 70 4.56 -6.79 8.96
CA GLY A 70 4.59 -8.20 9.36
C GLY A 70 3.29 -8.99 9.14
N LYS A 71 2.21 -8.34 8.68
CA LYS A 71 0.95 -8.99 8.26
C LYS A 71 0.70 -8.77 6.76
N GLU A 72 1.76 -8.88 5.98
CA GLU A 72 1.67 -8.70 4.53
C GLU A 72 0.77 -9.75 3.88
N PRO A 73 -0.23 -9.34 3.09
CA PRO A 73 -1.04 -10.28 2.36
C PRO A 73 -0.23 -10.91 1.23
N GLU A 74 -0.48 -12.19 0.99
CA GLU A 74 -0.12 -12.80 -0.28
C GLU A 74 -1.00 -12.15 -1.36
N LEU A 75 -0.40 -11.27 -2.17
CA LEU A 75 -1.10 -10.63 -3.26
C LEU A 75 -1.26 -11.63 -4.40
N PHE A 76 -2.38 -12.34 -4.38
CA PHE A 76 -2.81 -13.14 -5.51
C PHE A 76 -3.48 -12.22 -6.55
N PRO A 77 -2.93 -12.09 -7.76
CA PRO A 77 -3.58 -11.38 -8.84
C PRO A 77 -4.74 -12.24 -9.34
N GLY A 78 -5.89 -12.14 -8.68
CA GLY A 78 -7.07 -12.92 -9.02
C GLY A 78 -8.24 -12.63 -8.10
N GLU A 79 -8.79 -11.42 -8.16
CA GLU A 79 -10.23 -11.20 -8.03
C GLU A 79 -10.54 -9.75 -8.43
N SER A 80 -10.73 -9.59 -9.73
CA SER A 80 -11.64 -8.58 -10.26
C SER A 80 -13.05 -9.03 -9.88
N ALA A 81 -13.59 -8.48 -8.82
CA ALA A 81 -15.01 -8.18 -8.74
C ALA A 81 -15.18 -6.68 -9.04
#